data_AF-A0A9W6SZH5-F1
#
_entry.id   AF-A0A9W6SZH5-F1
#
_cell.length_a   1.000
_cell.length_b   1.000
_cell.length_c   1.000
_cell.angle_alpha   90.00
_cell.angle_beta   90.00
_cell.angle_gamma   90.00
#
_symmetry.space_group_name_H-M   'P 1'
#
loop_
_entity.id
_entity.type
_entity.pdbx_description
1 polymer ?
#
loop_
_entity_poly.entity_id
_entity_poly.type
_entity_poly.pdbx_seq_one_letter_code
_entity_poly.pdbx_strand_id
1 'polypeptide(L)'
;MRPILDTSKIPQESLKELSEIFSKISIENNSQRHLLILQKKISKYLNYLTTFTKLKEITSIERVIWIEEYSDGSDDGNKKLLFESEYDYLELINNYNSIVFLCEDDLKLLDQISVIFKDKFLPHLNDSMNQGKHEIGADNADGNSNGNKVHNVKFSLITTNNYLNHESINLTLENLNLKGDLRYYNWRSFKPILIEDDLVSLELDDCGITEIYKYNSIDQLDKMKKL
;
A
#
# COMPACT_ATOMS: atom_id res chain seq x y z
N MET A 1 39.29 7.55 14.44
CA MET A 1 38.72 7.27 13.11
C MET A 1 37.22 7.52 13.18
N ARG A 2 36.64 8.35 12.30
CA ARG A 2 35.18 8.40 12.16
C ARG A 2 34.77 7.22 11.25
N PRO A 3 33.72 6.45 11.58
CA PRO A 3 33.22 5.44 10.66
C PRO A 3 32.81 6.11 9.35
N ILE A 4 33.19 5.50 8.23
CA ILE A 4 32.93 6.02 6.87
C ILE A 4 31.43 5.90 6.54
N LEU A 5 30.73 4.97 7.18
CA LEU A 5 29.30 4.74 7.04
C LEU A 5 28.68 4.64 8.44
N ASP A 6 27.61 5.40 8.68
CA ASP A 6 26.80 5.32 9.90
C ASP A 6 25.48 4.62 9.56
N THR A 7 25.44 3.31 9.76
CA THR A 7 24.33 2.41 9.44
C THR A 7 23.07 2.71 10.26
N SER A 8 23.23 3.34 11.44
CA SER A 8 22.11 3.73 12.31
C SER A 8 21.16 4.75 11.68
N LYS A 9 21.62 5.46 10.64
CA LYS A 9 20.81 6.45 9.90
C LYS A 9 19.83 5.82 8.91
N ILE A 10 20.11 4.61 8.43
CA ILE A 10 19.27 3.92 7.43
C ILE A 10 17.81 3.84 7.90
N PRO A 11 17.49 3.29 9.09
CA PRO A 11 16.10 3.23 9.54
C PRO A 11 15.50 4.61 9.81
N GLN A 12 16.32 5.59 10.23
CA GLN A 12 15.85 6.95 10.53
C GLN A 12 15.42 7.69 9.26
N GLU A 13 16.20 7.58 8.19
CA GLU A 13 15.87 8.17 6.89
C GLU A 13 14.62 7.51 6.31
N SER A 14 14.54 6.18 6.40
CA SER A 14 13.38 5.41 5.95
C SER A 14 12.08 5.80 6.64
N LEU A 15 12.10 5.89 7.97
CA LEU A 15 10.96 6.32 8.77
C LEU A 15 10.59 7.79 8.53
N LYS A 16 11.60 8.64 8.33
CA LYS A 16 11.39 10.06 8.04
C LYS A 16 10.65 10.22 6.72
N GLU A 17 11.10 9.55 5.65
CA GLU A 17 10.42 9.60 4.36
C GLU A 17 8.98 9.06 4.46
N LEU A 18 8.79 7.93 5.15
CA LEU A 18 7.45 7.36 5.34
C LEU A 18 6.53 8.32 6.10
N SER A 19 7.02 8.94 7.18
CA SER A 19 6.27 9.93 7.95
C SER A 19 5.96 11.19 7.13
N GLU A 20 6.86 11.64 6.26
CA GLU A 20 6.62 12.74 5.33
C GLU A 20 5.53 12.39 4.30
N ILE A 21 5.52 11.16 3.78
CA ILE A 21 4.46 10.67 2.88
C ILE A 21 3.11 10.69 3.60
N PHE A 22 3.02 10.11 4.80
CA PHE A 22 1.77 10.14 5.58
C PHE A 22 1.32 11.55 5.92
N SER A 23 2.25 12.44 6.30
CA SER A 23 1.94 13.84 6.57
C SER A 23 1.32 14.54 5.35
N LYS A 24 1.85 14.30 4.14
CA LYS A 24 1.26 14.80 2.89
C LYS A 24 -0.14 14.25 2.68
N ILE A 25 -0.34 12.93 2.85
CA ILE A 25 -1.65 12.29 2.75
C ILE A 25 -2.64 12.89 3.77
N SER A 26 -2.23 13.12 5.02
CA SER A 26 -3.08 13.72 6.05
C SER A 26 -3.56 15.12 5.67
N ILE A 27 -2.64 15.98 5.19
CA ILE A 27 -2.95 17.33 4.73
C ILE A 27 -3.91 17.29 3.54
N GLU A 28 -3.59 16.46 2.56
CA GLU A 28 -4.32 16.34 1.31
C GLU A 28 -5.74 15.77 1.48
N ASN A 29 -5.91 14.84 2.43
CA ASN A 29 -7.18 14.19 2.70
C ASN A 29 -7.95 14.88 3.85
N ASN A 30 -7.38 15.93 4.47
CA ASN A 30 -7.89 16.55 5.68
C ASN A 30 -8.27 15.50 6.75
N SER A 31 -7.41 14.50 6.93
CA SER A 31 -7.63 13.37 7.84
C SER A 31 -6.45 13.20 8.77
N GLN A 32 -6.76 12.96 10.04
CA GLN A 32 -5.78 12.60 11.08
C GLN A 32 -5.87 11.12 11.45
N ARG A 33 -6.63 10.32 10.70
CA ARG A 33 -6.85 8.90 10.98
C ARG A 33 -6.79 8.13 9.66
N HIS A 34 -5.85 7.20 9.59
CA HIS A 34 -5.63 6.38 8.40
C HIS A 34 -6.00 4.93 8.66
N LEU A 35 -6.73 4.33 7.73
CA LEU A 35 -6.80 2.88 7.58
C LEU A 35 -5.65 2.47 6.66
N LEU A 36 -4.74 1.64 7.17
CA LEU A 36 -3.66 1.06 6.38
C LEU A 36 -4.09 -0.31 5.85
N ILE A 37 -4.01 -0.51 4.54
CA ILE A 37 -4.12 -1.80 3.89
C ILE A 37 -2.71 -2.22 3.48
N LEU A 38 -2.17 -3.24 4.12
CA LEU A 38 -0.74 -3.58 4.12
C LEU A 38 -0.47 -4.96 3.53
N GLN A 39 0.44 -5.05 2.56
CA GLN A 39 0.99 -6.33 2.11
C GLN A 39 1.75 -7.00 3.26
N LYS A 40 1.41 -8.27 3.55
CA LYS A 40 1.96 -9.02 4.70
C LYS A 40 3.49 -9.04 4.69
N LYS A 41 4.13 -9.17 3.52
CA LYS A 41 5.59 -9.19 3.37
C LYS A 41 6.25 -7.90 3.89
N ILE A 42 5.65 -6.73 3.65
CA ILE A 42 6.17 -5.42 4.10
C ILE A 42 6.16 -5.28 5.62
N SER A 43 5.27 -5.96 6.34
CA SER A 43 5.23 -5.87 7.82
C SER A 43 6.55 -6.22 8.48
N LYS A 44 7.26 -7.21 7.93
CA LYS A 44 8.56 -7.64 8.45
C LYS A 44 9.55 -6.49 8.39
N TYR A 45 9.59 -5.78 7.26
CA TYR A 45 10.43 -4.60 7.06
C TYR A 45 10.09 -3.47 8.03
N LEU A 46 8.79 -3.17 8.19
CA LEU A 46 8.35 -2.14 9.13
C LEU A 46 8.81 -2.44 10.56
N ASN A 47 8.81 -3.71 10.98
CA ASN A 47 9.28 -4.11 12.31
C ASN A 47 10.78 -3.91 12.50
N TYR A 48 11.60 -3.99 11.44
CA TYR A 48 13.03 -3.64 11.52
C TYR A 48 13.24 -2.13 11.66
N LEU A 49 12.37 -1.32 11.07
CA LEU A 49 12.46 0.13 11.16
C LEU A 49 12.03 0.64 12.54
N THR A 50 10.86 0.21 13.00
CA THR A 50 10.30 0.68 14.26
C THR A 50 9.21 -0.23 14.81
N THR A 51 8.86 -0.05 16.08
CA THR A 51 7.71 -0.77 16.65
C THR A 51 6.42 -0.26 16.04
N PHE A 52 5.44 -1.15 15.86
CA PHE A 52 4.17 -0.75 15.26
C PHE A 52 3.48 0.40 16.03
N THR A 53 3.57 0.42 17.36
CA THR A 53 3.06 1.54 18.19
C THR A 53 3.65 2.89 17.77
N LYS A 54 4.98 2.96 17.63
CA LYS A 54 5.67 4.19 17.20
C LYS A 54 5.34 4.53 15.75
N LEU A 55 5.16 3.53 14.89
CA LEU A 55 4.69 3.75 13.52
C LEU A 55 3.31 4.43 13.53
N LYS A 56 2.36 3.95 14.33
CA LYS A 56 1.02 4.57 14.47
C LYS A 56 1.11 6.03 14.91
N GLU A 57 1.98 6.34 15.87
CA GLU A 57 2.17 7.70 16.38
C GLU A 57 2.65 8.67 15.28
N ILE A 58 3.63 8.26 14.46
CA ILE A 58 4.23 9.15 13.45
C ILE A 58 3.47 9.22 12.11
N THR A 59 2.55 8.27 11.88
CA THR A 59 1.78 8.16 10.62
C THR A 59 0.28 8.36 10.81
N SER A 60 -0.19 8.42 12.07
CA SER A 60 -1.61 8.43 12.43
C SER A 60 -2.42 7.25 11.87
N ILE A 61 -1.77 6.10 11.66
CA ILE A 61 -2.45 4.83 11.35
C ILE A 61 -3.22 4.38 12.58
N GLU A 62 -4.52 4.15 12.42
CA GLU A 62 -5.37 3.67 13.51
C GLU A 62 -5.62 2.17 13.42
N ARG A 63 -5.86 1.67 12.21
CA ARG A 63 -6.18 0.27 11.93
C ARG A 63 -5.38 -0.23 10.73
N VAL A 64 -5.06 -1.53 10.76
CA VAL A 64 -4.39 -2.23 9.67
C VAL A 64 -5.26 -3.38 9.19
N ILE A 65 -5.32 -3.56 7.88
CA ILE A 65 -5.88 -4.71 7.19
C ILE A 65 -4.78 -5.31 6.33
N TRP A 66 -4.70 -6.64 6.29
CA TRP A 66 -3.67 -7.35 5.55
C TRP A 66 -4.15 -7.69 4.13
N ILE A 67 -3.25 -7.58 3.15
CA ILE A 67 -3.42 -8.20 1.83
C ILE A 67 -2.61 -9.48 1.83
N GLU A 68 -3.26 -10.61 1.58
CA GLU A 68 -2.60 -11.88 1.31
C GLU A 68 -2.37 -12.03 -0.20
N GLU A 69 -1.13 -12.34 -0.57
CA GLU A 69 -0.77 -12.63 -1.96
C GLU A 69 -1.29 -14.02 -2.35
N TYR A 70 -1.65 -14.18 -3.62
CA TYR A 70 -1.97 -15.50 -4.17
C TYR A 70 -0.77 -16.42 -4.04
N SER A 71 -0.99 -17.64 -3.56
CA SER A 71 -0.09 -18.73 -3.92
C SER A 71 -0.41 -19.14 -5.36
N ASP A 72 0.59 -19.15 -6.24
CA ASP A 72 0.49 -19.62 -7.64
C ASP A 72 0.24 -21.15 -7.72
N GLY A 73 -0.40 -21.76 -6.71
CA GLY A 73 -0.52 -23.20 -6.51
C GLY A 73 -1.83 -23.87 -6.94
N SER A 74 -2.80 -23.14 -7.50
CA SER A 74 -4.02 -23.75 -8.05
C SER A 74 -4.02 -23.63 -9.56
N ASP A 75 -3.71 -24.74 -10.25
CA ASP A 75 -3.88 -24.95 -11.70
C ASP A 75 -5.35 -24.83 -12.18
N ASP A 76 -6.29 -24.66 -11.26
CA ASP A 76 -7.69 -24.44 -11.57
C ASP A 76 -7.91 -22.93 -11.71
N GLY A 77 -8.23 -22.47 -12.92
CA GLY A 77 -8.28 -21.05 -13.35
C GLY A 77 -9.24 -20.12 -12.58
N ASN A 78 -9.76 -20.55 -11.44
CA ASN A 78 -10.48 -19.74 -10.47
C ASN A 78 -9.49 -19.16 -9.44
N LYS A 79 -8.75 -18.12 -9.85
CA LYS A 79 -8.05 -17.23 -8.92
C LYS A 79 -9.07 -16.50 -8.06
N LYS A 80 -9.51 -17.12 -6.98
CA LYS A 80 -10.36 -16.46 -5.98
C LYS A 80 -9.43 -15.63 -5.09
N LEU A 81 -9.58 -14.31 -5.16
CA LEU A 81 -8.99 -13.39 -4.20
C LEU A 81 -9.27 -13.90 -2.78
N LEU A 82 -8.23 -14.30 -2.05
CA LEU A 82 -8.32 -14.54 -0.60
C LEU A 82 -8.24 -13.20 0.12
N PHE A 83 -9.20 -12.32 -0.16
CA PHE A 83 -9.67 -11.47 0.92
C PHE A 83 -10.60 -12.38 1.71
N GLU A 84 -10.14 -12.83 2.87
CA GLU A 84 -11.06 -13.41 3.85
C GLU A 84 -12.28 -12.49 3.92
N SER A 85 -13.45 -13.07 3.70
CA SER A 85 -14.73 -12.38 3.53
C SER A 85 -15.24 -11.72 4.82
N GLU A 86 -14.35 -11.31 5.72
CA GLU A 86 -14.66 -10.93 7.10
C GLU A 86 -14.78 -9.41 7.32
N TYR A 87 -14.30 -8.58 6.39
CA TYR A 87 -14.35 -7.14 6.58
C TYR A 87 -15.62 -6.51 6.00
N ASP A 88 -16.32 -5.75 6.85
CA ASP A 88 -17.37 -4.84 6.41
C ASP A 88 -16.74 -3.58 5.79
N TYR A 89 -16.55 -3.60 4.47
CA TYR A 89 -15.94 -2.50 3.73
C TYR A 89 -16.77 -1.22 3.77
N LEU A 90 -18.09 -1.33 3.91
CA LEU A 90 -18.97 -0.17 4.07
C LEU A 90 -18.71 0.50 5.43
N GLU A 91 -18.58 -0.29 6.49
CA GLU A 91 -18.18 0.22 7.82
C GLU A 91 -16.82 0.92 7.76
N LEU A 92 -15.85 0.34 7.05
CA LEU A 92 -14.51 0.93 6.90
C LEU A 92 -14.54 2.28 6.17
N ILE A 93 -15.29 2.39 5.07
CA ILE A 93 -15.46 3.64 4.31
C ILE A 93 -16.16 4.70 5.17
N ASN A 94 -17.13 4.30 5.99
CA ASN A 94 -17.84 5.23 6.88
C ASN A 94 -16.97 5.71 8.05
N ASN A 95 -16.07 4.87 8.55
CA ASN A 95 -15.20 5.19 9.69
C ASN A 95 -13.91 5.93 9.30
N TYR A 96 -13.45 5.81 8.05
CA TYR A 96 -12.17 6.34 7.61
C TYR A 96 -12.28 7.20 6.35
N ASN A 97 -11.88 8.47 6.46
CA ASN A 97 -11.79 9.38 5.31
C ASN A 97 -10.48 9.23 4.52
N SER A 98 -9.52 8.45 5.04
CA SER A 98 -8.22 8.23 4.41
C SER A 98 -7.84 6.75 4.49
N ILE A 99 -7.82 6.11 3.33
CA ILE A 99 -7.46 4.69 3.16
C ILE A 99 -6.17 4.63 2.36
N VAL A 100 -5.15 4.00 2.93
CA VAL A 100 -3.79 3.96 2.38
C VAL A 100 -3.42 2.51 2.09
N PHE A 101 -3.12 2.20 0.85
CA PHE A 101 -2.51 0.93 0.44
C PHE A 101 -0.99 1.06 0.54
N LEU A 102 -0.32 0.11 1.18
CA LEU A 102 1.13 0.01 1.25
C LEU A 102 1.57 -1.37 0.76
N CYS A 103 2.25 -1.40 -0.38
CA CYS A 103 2.61 -2.62 -1.08
C CYS A 103 3.95 -2.51 -1.82
N GLU A 104 4.50 -3.63 -2.25
CA GLU A 104 5.65 -3.68 -3.15
C GLU A 104 5.22 -3.19 -4.53
N ASP A 105 6.18 -2.69 -5.29
CA ASP A 105 6.00 -2.28 -6.68
C ASP A 105 6.00 -3.47 -7.65
N ASP A 106 5.09 -4.42 -7.41
CA ASP A 106 4.83 -5.58 -8.28
C ASP A 106 3.54 -5.35 -9.11
N LEU A 107 3.64 -5.54 -10.43
CA LEU A 107 2.50 -5.46 -11.35
C LEU A 107 1.36 -6.41 -10.99
N LYS A 108 1.67 -7.65 -10.58
CA LYS A 108 0.66 -8.62 -10.15
C LYS A 108 -0.11 -8.08 -8.94
N LEU A 109 0.59 -7.46 -8.00
CA LEU A 109 -0.02 -6.91 -6.79
C LEU A 109 -0.86 -5.67 -7.08
N LEU A 110 -0.40 -4.80 -8.00
CA LEU A 110 -1.18 -3.65 -8.45
C LEU A 110 -2.48 -4.07 -9.14
N ASP A 111 -2.45 -5.12 -9.96
CA ASP A 111 -3.66 -5.70 -10.56
C ASP A 111 -4.64 -6.17 -9.48
N GLN A 112 -4.14 -6.84 -8.43
CA GLN A 112 -4.96 -7.28 -7.29
C GLN A 112 -5.58 -6.10 -6.54
N ILE A 113 -4.79 -5.07 -6.24
CA ILE A 113 -5.26 -3.81 -5.64
C ILE A 113 -6.37 -3.20 -6.49
N SER A 114 -6.26 -3.26 -7.81
CA SER A 114 -7.32 -2.78 -8.71
C SER A 114 -8.63 -3.54 -8.55
N VAL A 115 -8.56 -4.87 -8.44
CA VAL A 115 -9.75 -5.71 -8.28
C VAL A 115 -10.39 -5.44 -6.91
N ILE A 116 -9.61 -5.38 -5.84
CA ILE A 116 -10.10 -5.06 -4.50
C ILE A 116 -10.77 -3.69 -4.49
N PHE A 117 -10.11 -2.70 -5.07
CA PHE A 117 -10.62 -1.33 -5.13
C PHE A 117 -11.97 -1.27 -5.84
N LYS A 118 -12.07 -1.89 -7.03
CA LYS A 118 -13.28 -1.88 -7.86
C LYS A 118 -14.41 -2.72 -7.29
N ASP A 119 -14.10 -3.86 -6.68
CA ASP A 119 -15.13 -4.80 -6.23
C ASP A 119 -15.59 -4.53 -4.80
N LYS A 120 -14.73 -3.94 -3.95
CA LYS A 120 -15.01 -3.74 -2.53
C LYS A 120 -15.21 -2.29 -2.13
N PHE A 121 -14.49 -1.35 -2.72
CA PHE A 121 -14.58 0.05 -2.30
C PHE A 121 -15.49 0.87 -3.21
N LEU A 122 -15.33 0.76 -4.53
CA LEU A 122 -16.07 1.55 -5.52
C LEU A 122 -17.61 1.42 -5.41
N PRO A 123 -18.21 0.22 -5.19
CA PRO A 123 -19.66 0.09 -5.14
C PRO A 123 -20.28 0.91 -4.00
N HIS A 124 -19.62 0.91 -2.84
CA HIS A 124 -20.08 1.62 -1.65
C HIS A 124 -19.91 3.15 -1.75
N LEU A 125 -18.96 3.63 -2.56
CA LEU A 125 -18.82 5.06 -2.86
C LEU A 125 -20.04 5.57 -3.65
N ASN A 126 -20.51 4.80 -4.64
CA ASN A 126 -21.65 5.17 -5.47
C ASN A 126 -22.98 5.12 -4.70
N ASP A 127 -23.13 4.14 -3.81
CA ASP A 127 -24.34 4.01 -2.97
C ASP A 127 -24.48 5.18 -1.99
N SER A 128 -23.36 5.66 -1.42
CA SER A 128 -23.35 6.85 -0.55
C SER A 128 -23.83 8.13 -1.26
N MET A 129 -23.66 8.22 -2.59
CA MET A 129 -24.13 9.36 -3.39
C MET A 129 -25.62 9.28 -3.77
N ASN A 130 -26.18 8.07 -3.88
CA ASN A 130 -27.57 7.87 -4.31
C ASN A 130 -28.58 7.96 -3.16
N GLN A 131 -28.17 7.65 -1.92
CA GLN A 131 -29.06 7.76 -0.74
C GLN A 131 -29.39 9.22 -0.37
N GLY A 132 -28.65 10.21 -0.88
CA GLY A 132 -28.95 11.63 -0.70
C GLY A 132 -30.05 12.20 -1.60
N LYS A 133 -30.60 11.43 -2.55
CA LYS A 133 -31.56 11.92 -3.55
C LYS A 133 -33.01 11.48 -3.35
N HIS A 134 -33.32 10.67 -2.33
CA HIS A 134 -34.65 10.04 -2.17
C HIS A 134 -35.52 10.58 -1.01
N GLU A 135 -35.11 11.63 -0.30
CA GLU A 135 -35.90 12.24 0.80
C GLU A 135 -36.37 13.67 0.49
N ILE A 136 -37.06 13.88 -0.63
CA ILE A 136 -37.88 15.08 -0.83
C ILE A 136 -39.31 14.63 -1.08
N GLY A 137 -40.05 14.41 0.00
CA GLY A 137 -41.46 14.08 -0.04
C GLY A 137 -42.08 13.97 1.35
N ALA A 138 -42.92 14.96 1.67
CA ALA A 138 -43.85 15.07 2.79
C ALA A 138 -43.29 15.50 4.17
N ASP A 139 -43.44 16.81 4.42
CA ASP A 139 -43.95 17.41 5.65
C ASP A 139 -43.50 16.81 6.99
N ASN A 140 -42.47 17.39 7.60
CA ASN A 140 -42.42 17.61 9.05
C ASN A 140 -41.36 18.68 9.39
N ALA A 141 -41.84 19.78 9.96
CA ALA A 141 -41.02 20.81 10.59
C ALA A 141 -40.71 20.36 12.01
N ASP A 142 -39.57 19.69 12.21
CA ASP A 142 -38.86 19.72 13.49
C ASP A 142 -37.37 19.51 13.24
N GLY A 143 -36.60 20.54 13.59
CA GLY A 143 -35.19 20.68 13.25
C GLY A 143 -34.31 19.69 14.00
N ASN A 144 -34.03 18.55 13.36
CA ASN A 144 -32.79 17.83 13.58
C ASN A 144 -32.25 17.34 12.24
N SER A 145 -31.74 18.28 11.45
CA SER A 145 -31.05 18.00 10.20
C SER A 145 -29.70 17.34 10.49
N ASN A 146 -29.73 16.03 10.75
CA ASN A 146 -28.60 15.15 10.47
C ASN A 146 -28.46 15.10 8.94
N GLY A 147 -27.90 16.17 8.37
CA GLY A 147 -27.62 16.23 6.95
C GLY A 147 -26.77 15.03 6.58
N ASN A 148 -27.25 14.26 5.60
CA ASN A 148 -26.51 13.18 4.96
C ASN A 148 -25.14 13.73 4.51
N LYS A 149 -24.13 13.55 5.38
CA LYS A 149 -22.78 14.03 5.14
C LYS A 149 -22.19 13.05 4.14
N VAL A 150 -22.09 13.49 2.88
CA VAL A 150 -21.37 12.74 1.84
C VAL A 150 -19.96 12.47 2.35
N HIS A 151 -19.69 11.22 2.74
CA HIS A 151 -18.38 10.80 3.22
C HIS A 151 -17.43 10.76 2.03
N ASN A 152 -16.59 11.79 1.91
CA ASN A 152 -15.59 11.89 0.85
C ASN A 152 -14.33 11.12 1.27
N VAL A 153 -14.36 9.80 1.09
CA VAL A 153 -13.19 8.96 1.36
C VAL A 153 -12.14 9.16 0.26
N LYS A 154 -10.89 9.32 0.68
CA LYS A 154 -9.74 9.45 -0.21
C LYS A 154 -8.83 8.24 -0.09
N PHE A 155 -8.33 7.81 -1.24
CA PHE A 155 -7.50 6.63 -1.35
C PHE A 155 -6.10 7.01 -1.82
N SER A 156 -5.10 6.42 -1.17
CA SER A 156 -3.69 6.62 -1.49
C SER A 156 -3.01 5.27 -1.66
N LEU A 157 -2.06 5.20 -2.58
CA LEU A 157 -1.20 4.05 -2.83
C LEU A 157 0.24 4.47 -2.57
N ILE A 158 0.90 3.76 -1.66
CA ILE A 158 2.34 3.85 -1.41
C ILE A 158 2.97 2.57 -1.94
N THR A 159 3.85 2.68 -2.92
CA THR A 159 4.68 1.55 -3.34
C THR A 159 6.10 1.69 -2.81
N THR A 160 6.77 0.56 -2.60
CA THR A 160 8.23 0.53 -2.51
C THR A 160 8.86 0.87 -3.87
N ASN A 161 10.16 1.15 -3.91
CA ASN A 161 10.91 1.42 -5.15
C ASN A 161 11.91 0.30 -5.46
N ASN A 162 11.47 -0.95 -5.47
CA ASN A 162 12.35 -2.12 -5.59
C ASN A 162 12.54 -2.59 -7.03
N TYR A 163 11.52 -2.48 -7.88
CA TYR A 163 11.43 -3.15 -9.19
C TYR A 163 11.02 -2.23 -10.32
N LEU A 164 10.05 -1.35 -10.09
CA LEU A 164 9.44 -0.51 -11.12
C LEU A 164 9.74 0.96 -10.86
N ASN A 165 10.07 1.68 -11.92
CA ASN A 165 10.18 3.13 -11.82
C ASN A 165 8.78 3.76 -11.73
N HIS A 166 8.76 5.03 -11.30
CA HIS A 166 7.54 5.83 -11.14
C HIS A 166 6.68 5.91 -12.42
N GLU A 167 7.30 5.91 -13.61
CA GLU A 167 6.58 5.99 -14.88
C GLU A 167 5.82 4.69 -15.18
N SER A 168 6.45 3.54 -14.97
CA SER A 168 5.83 2.22 -15.13
C SER A 168 4.64 2.04 -14.19
N ILE A 169 4.76 2.50 -12.94
CA ILE A 169 3.64 2.46 -11.99
C ILE A 169 2.48 3.33 -12.47
N ASN A 170 2.75 4.57 -12.88
CA ASN A 170 1.70 5.47 -13.37
C ASN A 170 0.99 4.93 -14.62
N LEU A 171 1.74 4.37 -15.58
CA LEU A 171 1.17 3.71 -16.75
C LEU A 171 0.31 2.51 -16.36
N THR A 172 0.74 1.74 -15.37
CA THR A 172 -0.03 0.60 -14.85
C THR A 172 -1.33 1.06 -14.20
N LEU A 173 -1.28 2.09 -13.34
CA LEU A 173 -2.49 2.68 -12.73
C LEU A 173 -3.44 3.26 -13.77
N GLU A 174 -2.92 3.84 -14.84
CA GLU A 174 -3.71 4.32 -15.98
C GLU A 174 -4.40 3.16 -16.70
N ASN A 175 -3.66 2.12 -17.05
CA ASN A 175 -4.19 0.92 -17.71
C ASN A 175 -5.25 0.19 -16.87
N LEU A 176 -5.10 0.24 -15.54
CA LEU A 176 -6.05 -0.33 -14.59
C LEU A 176 -7.24 0.60 -14.30
N ASN A 177 -7.32 1.78 -14.92
CA ASN A 177 -8.35 2.80 -14.66
C ASN A 177 -8.43 3.23 -13.19
N LEU A 178 -7.28 3.37 -12.53
CA LEU A 178 -7.16 3.84 -11.14
C LEU A 178 -6.58 5.26 -11.04
N LYS A 179 -6.07 5.79 -12.16
CA LYS A 179 -5.48 7.12 -12.22
C LYS A 179 -6.55 8.18 -11.93
N GLY A 180 -6.33 8.96 -10.88
CA GLY A 180 -7.28 9.98 -10.40
C GLY A 180 -8.11 9.51 -9.20
N ASP A 181 -8.38 8.21 -9.08
CA ASP A 181 -9.07 7.62 -7.93
C ASP A 181 -8.10 7.29 -6.79
N LEU A 182 -6.89 6.83 -7.13
CA LEU A 182 -5.79 6.59 -6.21
C LEU A 182 -4.71 7.65 -6.35
N ARG A 183 -4.33 8.30 -5.23
CA ARG A 183 -3.14 9.16 -5.18
C ARG A 183 -1.90 8.31 -4.96
N TYR A 184 -0.91 8.45 -5.84
CA TYR A 184 0.29 7.63 -5.79
C TYR A 184 1.45 8.35 -5.08
N TYR A 185 2.14 7.61 -4.20
CA TYR A 185 3.37 8.01 -3.53
C TYR A 185 4.38 6.87 -3.62
N ASN A 186 5.66 7.25 -3.64
CA ASN A 186 6.76 6.31 -3.70
C ASN A 186 7.59 6.42 -2.42
N TRP A 187 7.83 5.30 -1.74
CA TRP A 187 8.72 5.20 -0.59
C TRP A 187 10.08 4.65 -1.03
N ARG A 188 11.03 5.56 -1.26
CA ARG A 188 12.30 5.26 -1.94
C ARG A 188 13.34 4.62 -1.04
N SER A 189 13.38 5.04 0.22
CA SER A 189 14.31 4.53 1.24
C SER A 189 13.80 3.27 1.94
N PHE A 190 12.96 2.47 1.26
CA PHE A 190 12.51 1.18 1.77
C PHE A 190 13.67 0.18 1.95
N LYS A 191 14.69 0.26 1.07
CA LYS A 191 15.91 -0.55 1.13
C LYS A 191 17.15 0.36 1.11
N PRO A 192 18.28 -0.08 1.71
CA PRO A 192 18.46 -1.36 2.40
C PRO A 192 17.88 -1.35 3.82
N ILE A 193 17.78 -2.53 4.46
CA ILE A 193 17.40 -2.67 5.87
C ILE A 193 18.60 -2.93 6.78
N LEU A 194 18.54 -2.42 8.00
CA LEU A 194 19.50 -2.74 9.05
C LEU A 194 18.97 -3.92 9.87
N ILE A 195 19.69 -5.05 9.85
CA ILE A 195 19.36 -6.21 10.68
C ILE A 195 20.07 -6.10 12.02
N GLU A 196 21.37 -5.79 11.99
CA GLU A 196 22.23 -5.54 13.14
C GLU A 196 23.11 -4.32 12.86
N ASP A 197 23.78 -3.76 13.86
CA ASP A 197 24.56 -2.51 13.72
C ASP A 197 25.61 -2.55 12.58
N ASP A 198 26.12 -3.74 12.26
CA ASP A 198 27.09 -4.01 11.19
C ASP A 198 26.52 -4.85 10.03
N LEU A 199 25.25 -5.24 10.07
CA LEU A 199 24.61 -6.09 9.06
C LEU A 199 23.46 -5.37 8.36
N VAL A 200 23.65 -5.14 7.07
CA VAL A 200 22.66 -4.52 6.18
C VAL A 200 22.22 -5.53 5.13
N SER A 201 20.92 -5.65 4.90
CA SER A 201 20.33 -6.58 3.94
C SER A 201 19.45 -5.85 2.93
N LEU A 202 19.36 -6.39 1.72
CA LEU A 202 18.36 -5.96 0.74
C LEU A 202 17.09 -6.81 0.84
N GLU A 203 17.08 -7.91 1.60
CA GLU A 203 15.96 -8.86 1.69
C GLU A 203 15.30 -9.10 0.32
N LEU A 204 16.12 -9.41 -0.68
CA LEU A 204 15.62 -9.85 -1.97
C LEU A 204 15.26 -11.33 -1.86
N ASP A 205 14.13 -11.72 -2.44
CA ASP A 205 13.78 -13.13 -2.58
C ASP A 205 14.92 -13.86 -3.32
N ASP A 206 15.26 -15.08 -2.89
CA ASP A 206 16.40 -15.85 -3.40
C ASP A 206 17.74 -15.07 -3.46
N CYS A 207 17.93 -14.09 -2.57
CA CYS A 207 19.08 -13.18 -2.59
C CYS A 207 19.25 -12.40 -3.93
N GLY A 208 18.18 -12.28 -4.72
CA GLY A 208 18.18 -11.68 -6.06
C GLY A 208 18.84 -12.55 -7.14
N ILE A 209 19.25 -13.78 -6.80
CA ILE A 209 19.97 -14.68 -7.71
C ILE A 209 19.06 -15.11 -8.86
N THR A 210 17.81 -15.43 -8.56
CA THR A 210 16.82 -15.88 -9.53
C THR A 210 16.63 -14.83 -10.63
N GLU A 211 16.46 -13.56 -10.27
CA GLU A 211 16.30 -12.44 -11.20
C GLU A 211 17.55 -12.25 -12.05
N ILE A 212 18.74 -12.24 -11.42
CA ILE A 212 20.02 -12.06 -12.11
C ILE A 212 20.21 -13.12 -13.22
N TYR A 213 19.87 -14.38 -12.93
CA TYR A 213 19.95 -15.45 -13.93
C TYR A 213 18.82 -15.39 -14.95
N LYS A 214 17.57 -15.11 -14.52
CA LYS A 214 16.40 -15.07 -15.40
C LYS A 214 16.51 -13.97 -16.46
N TYR A 215 17.13 -12.84 -16.12
CA TYR A 215 17.34 -11.73 -17.04
C TYR A 215 18.67 -11.81 -17.80
N ASN A 216 19.40 -12.95 -17.71
CA ASN A 216 20.72 -13.14 -18.31
C ASN A 216 21.74 -12.04 -17.95
N SER A 217 21.61 -11.46 -16.76
CA SER A 217 22.54 -10.41 -16.29
C SER A 217 23.91 -10.98 -15.94
N ILE A 218 24.00 -12.29 -15.69
CA ILE A 218 25.24 -13.04 -15.51
C ILE A 218 25.13 -14.35 -16.30
N ASP A 219 26.20 -14.72 -17.01
CA ASP A 219 26.28 -16.01 -17.69
C ASP A 219 26.29 -17.17 -16.68
N GLN A 220 25.61 -18.26 -17.02
CA GLN A 220 25.68 -19.50 -16.25
C GLN A 220 27.14 -19.97 -16.12
N LEU A 221 27.54 -20.39 -14.92
CA LEU A 221 28.91 -20.85 -14.61
C LEU A 221 29.47 -21.88 -15.62
N ASP A 222 28.61 -22.73 -16.19
CA ASP A 222 29.02 -23.72 -17.19
C ASP A 222 29.42 -23.12 -18.55
N LYS A 223 29.03 -21.88 -18.85
CA LYS A 223 29.51 -21.13 -20.01
C LYS A 223 30.88 -20.49 -19.77
N MET A 224 31.25 -20.21 -18.51
CA MET A 224 32.55 -19.63 -18.16
C MET A 224 33.71 -20.65 -18.20
N LYS A 225 33.43 -21.95 -18.13
CA LYS A 225 34.46 -23.02 -18.22
C LYS A 225 35.03 -23.23 -19.64
N LYS A 226 34.60 -22.45 -20.63
CA LYS A 226 35.05 -22.53 -22.03
C LYS A 226 36.02 -21.41 -22.44
N LEU A 227 36.48 -20.59 -21.49
CA LEU A 227 37.55 -19.61 -21.66
C LEU A 227 38.83 -20.13 -21.00
#